data_AF-A0A967MYL0-F1
#
_entry.id   AF-A0A967MYL0-F1
#
_cell.length_a   1.000
_cell.length_b   1.000
_cell.length_c   1.000
_cell.angle_alpha   90.00
_cell.angle_beta   90.00
_cell.angle_gamma   90.00
#
_symmetry.space_group_name_H-M   'P 1'
#
loop_
_entity.id
_entity.type
_entity.pdbx_description
1 polymer ?
#
loop_
_entity_poly.entity_id
_entity_poly.type
_entity_poly.pdbx_seq_one_letter_code
_entity_poly.pdbx_strand_id
1 'polypeptide(L)'
;MAVVKLADLGVEVQFPMYLRAMGTLEVFNFPIAYAEVLYQNRCLQFSASFDIPPKPIDLLSGEIGASLSALKFSGNYDASLHTPSDLPWWLSWAENKQIGYVTADVNNEYFRGQCGIILHLLFWDIRFSLAFKVTFGAPSFPWFHFAIGTNYENLFQLFKRYVGDDFVSTYAVGEGCERALFLVKSESGPVPDFYLVDPIGDTLDQNSLPYADFPAEGYAFYIVDNPVPGNWDIYVPDGIRHQFETFVKGPNIRPTIHIISPAIKGDENLIAWEADDIDDDAEIYFFYDTDNNGFDGIPVNVQSIREDSRIEQLTWDCSDVEPGEYYIYAVIEDSL
;
A
#
# COMPACT_ATOMS: atom_id res chain seq x y z
N MET A 1 -28.88 20.99 -26.01
CA MET A 1 -29.32 20.30 -24.77
C MET A 1 -28.40 19.12 -24.60
N ALA A 2 -27.55 19.11 -23.57
CA ALA A 2 -26.70 17.94 -23.32
C ALA A 2 -27.59 16.81 -22.81
N VAL A 3 -27.52 15.64 -23.45
CA VAL A 3 -28.27 14.45 -23.03
C VAL A 3 -27.32 13.62 -22.17
N VAL A 4 -27.60 13.58 -20.87
CA VAL A 4 -26.99 12.66 -19.91
C VAL A 4 -28.06 11.62 -19.58
N LYS A 5 -27.76 10.33 -19.73
CA LYS A 5 -28.70 9.25 -19.43
C LYS A 5 -28.00 8.06 -18.79
N LEU A 6 -28.76 7.26 -18.04
CA LEU A 6 -28.33 5.96 -17.55
C LEU A 6 -28.85 4.89 -18.50
N ALA A 7 -27.96 4.08 -19.06
CA ALA A 7 -28.24 2.96 -19.95
C ALA A 7 -27.94 1.63 -19.25
N ASP A 8 -28.45 0.53 -19.81
CA ASP A 8 -28.18 -0.85 -19.39
C ASP A 8 -28.35 -1.11 -17.88
N LEU A 9 -29.35 -0.45 -17.26
CA LEU A 9 -29.65 -0.64 -15.86
C LEU A 9 -30.14 -2.07 -15.60
N GLY A 10 -29.33 -2.85 -14.89
CA GLY A 10 -29.64 -4.20 -14.46
C GLY A 10 -29.74 -4.30 -12.94
N VAL A 11 -30.71 -5.07 -12.45
CA VAL A 11 -30.83 -5.42 -11.03
C VAL A 11 -31.07 -6.93 -10.90
N GLU A 12 -30.23 -7.59 -10.11
CA GLU A 12 -30.33 -9.00 -9.78
C GLU A 12 -30.54 -9.16 -8.27
N VAL A 13 -31.50 -10.00 -7.88
CA VAL A 13 -31.85 -10.25 -6.47
C VAL A 13 -31.95 -11.75 -6.25
N GLN A 14 -31.19 -12.26 -5.30
CA GLN A 14 -31.31 -13.65 -4.83
C GLN A 14 -31.45 -13.67 -3.30
N PHE A 15 -32.60 -14.14 -2.83
CA PHE A 15 -32.88 -14.24 -1.41
C PHE A 15 -32.11 -15.40 -0.77
N PRO A 16 -31.65 -15.26 0.49
CA PRO A 16 -31.88 -14.13 1.39
C PRO A 16 -30.81 -13.01 1.39
N MET A 17 -29.68 -13.15 0.68
CA MET A 17 -28.50 -12.29 0.91
C MET A 17 -27.68 -11.96 -0.34
N TYR A 18 -28.32 -11.70 -1.48
CA TYR A 18 -27.64 -11.20 -2.67
C TYR A 18 -28.48 -10.14 -3.40
N LEU A 19 -27.87 -8.99 -3.65
CA LEU A 19 -28.39 -7.90 -4.48
C LEU A 19 -27.24 -7.37 -5.33
N ARG A 20 -27.43 -7.29 -6.64
CA ARG A 20 -26.48 -6.67 -7.57
C ARG A 20 -27.21 -5.64 -8.43
N ALA A 21 -26.68 -4.44 -8.53
CA ALA A 21 -27.19 -3.39 -9.41
C ALA A 21 -26.06 -2.87 -10.27
N MET A 22 -26.29 -2.69 -11.56
CA MET A 22 -25.28 -2.21 -12.51
C MET A 22 -25.89 -1.28 -13.54
N GLY A 23 -25.09 -0.39 -14.11
CA GLY A 23 -25.52 0.46 -15.21
C GLY A 23 -24.38 1.25 -15.84
N THR A 24 -24.66 1.79 -17.02
CA THR A 24 -23.73 2.58 -17.81
C THR A 24 -24.18 4.03 -17.85
N LEU A 25 -23.31 4.96 -17.45
CA LEU A 25 -23.56 6.39 -17.63
C LEU A 25 -23.18 6.78 -19.06
N GLU A 26 -24.13 7.36 -19.79
CA GLU A 26 -23.89 7.89 -21.13
C GLU A 26 -24.00 9.42 -21.16
N VAL A 27 -23.06 10.06 -21.86
CA VAL A 27 -23.07 11.49 -22.18
C VAL A 27 -23.01 11.64 -23.70
N PHE A 28 -23.98 12.33 -24.30
CA PHE A 28 -24.14 12.43 -25.76
C PHE A 28 -24.25 11.07 -26.50
N ASN A 29 -24.80 10.06 -25.83
CA ASN A 29 -24.86 8.67 -26.29
C ASN A 29 -23.50 7.97 -26.39
N PHE A 30 -22.48 8.47 -25.70
CA PHE A 30 -21.23 7.77 -25.48
C PHE A 30 -21.19 7.24 -24.06
N PRO A 31 -20.94 5.94 -23.84
CA PRO A 31 -20.78 5.39 -22.50
C PRO A 31 -19.50 5.96 -21.90
N ILE A 32 -19.57 6.66 -20.78
CA ILE A 32 -18.39 7.29 -20.14
C ILE A 32 -18.00 6.59 -18.85
N ALA A 33 -18.90 5.82 -18.24
CA ALA A 33 -18.63 5.08 -17.04
C ALA A 33 -19.56 3.88 -16.91
N TYR A 34 -19.04 2.80 -16.35
CA TYR A 34 -19.81 1.67 -15.87
C TYR A 34 -19.73 1.67 -14.34
N ALA A 35 -20.85 1.44 -13.67
CA ALA A 35 -20.89 1.33 -12.21
C ALA A 35 -21.67 0.09 -11.79
N GLU A 36 -21.23 -0.51 -10.70
CA GLU A 36 -21.78 -1.68 -10.08
C GLU A 36 -21.84 -1.52 -8.56
N VAL A 37 -22.93 -2.00 -7.98
CA VAL A 37 -23.13 -2.12 -6.54
C VAL A 37 -23.50 -3.57 -6.27
N LEU A 38 -22.72 -4.25 -5.44
CA LEU A 38 -22.96 -5.62 -5.01
C LEU A 38 -23.16 -5.65 -3.49
N TYR A 39 -24.23 -6.30 -3.03
CA TYR A 39 -24.44 -6.61 -1.63
C TYR A 39 -24.58 -8.12 -1.48
N GLN A 40 -23.59 -8.74 -0.85
CA GLN A 40 -23.53 -10.18 -0.62
C GLN A 40 -22.94 -10.49 0.76
N ASN A 41 -23.54 -11.43 1.50
CA ASN A 41 -23.01 -11.88 2.80
C ASN A 41 -22.72 -10.75 3.81
N ARG A 42 -23.57 -9.70 3.84
CA ARG A 42 -23.38 -8.48 4.67
C ARG A 42 -22.18 -7.61 4.29
N CYS A 43 -21.58 -7.85 3.13
CA CYS A 43 -20.61 -6.97 2.51
C CYS A 43 -21.33 -6.13 1.44
N LEU A 44 -21.14 -4.82 1.48
CA LEU A 44 -21.54 -3.89 0.42
C LEU A 44 -20.29 -3.49 -0.37
N GLN A 45 -20.28 -3.75 -1.67
CA GLN A 45 -19.23 -3.35 -2.59
C GLN A 45 -19.81 -2.39 -3.62
N PHE A 46 -18.99 -1.42 -3.99
CA PHE A 46 -19.22 -0.47 -5.07
C PHE A 46 -17.97 -0.48 -5.94
N SER A 47 -18.17 -0.56 -7.25
CA SER A 47 -17.12 -0.34 -8.22
C SER A 47 -17.67 0.56 -9.31
N ALA A 48 -16.83 1.45 -9.83
CA ALA A 48 -17.12 2.12 -11.09
C ALA A 48 -15.83 2.28 -11.87
N SER A 49 -15.90 1.99 -13.16
CA SER A 49 -14.84 2.31 -14.12
C SER A 49 -15.33 3.42 -15.01
N PHE A 50 -14.44 4.33 -15.37
CA PHE A 50 -14.66 5.27 -16.44
C PHE A 50 -13.56 5.12 -17.46
N ASP A 51 -14.01 5.12 -18.69
CA ASP A 51 -13.21 5.25 -19.88
C ASP A 51 -14.03 6.19 -20.74
N ILE A 52 -13.42 7.20 -21.34
CA ILE A 52 -14.15 8.18 -22.17
C ILE A 52 -13.95 7.81 -23.64
N PRO A 53 -14.76 6.88 -24.20
CA PRO A 53 -14.84 6.67 -25.63
C PRO A 53 -15.59 7.83 -26.32
N PRO A 54 -15.40 8.01 -27.63
CA PRO A 54 -14.73 7.12 -28.55
C PRO A 54 -13.28 7.53 -28.84
N LYS A 55 -12.53 6.62 -29.49
CA LYS A 55 -11.46 7.04 -30.42
C LYS A 55 -11.96 8.25 -31.20
N PRO A 56 -11.26 9.38 -31.10
CA PRO A 56 -9.79 9.39 -31.11
C PRO A 56 -9.10 9.70 -29.77
N ILE A 57 -9.82 10.01 -28.69
CA ILE A 57 -9.18 10.63 -27.52
C ILE A 57 -9.40 9.80 -26.26
N ASP A 58 -8.72 8.65 -26.22
CA ASP A 58 -8.48 7.80 -25.04
C ASP A 58 -7.63 8.56 -24.01
N LEU A 59 -8.12 9.71 -23.54
CA LEU A 59 -7.34 10.64 -22.73
C LEU A 59 -7.39 10.29 -21.26
N LEU A 60 -8.50 9.77 -20.77
CA LEU A 60 -8.76 9.65 -19.35
C LEU A 60 -9.45 8.31 -19.08
N SER A 61 -8.80 7.50 -18.27
CA SER A 61 -9.32 6.25 -17.75
C SER A 61 -9.17 6.21 -16.23
N GLY A 62 -9.99 5.40 -15.58
CA GLY A 62 -9.82 5.14 -14.16
C GLY A 62 -10.90 4.26 -13.57
N GLU A 63 -10.66 3.88 -12.34
CA GLU A 63 -11.47 2.97 -11.56
C GLU A 63 -11.60 3.52 -10.14
N ILE A 64 -12.79 3.38 -9.57
CA ILE A 64 -13.06 3.62 -8.16
C ILE A 64 -13.69 2.37 -7.58
N GLY A 65 -13.17 1.93 -6.45
CA GLY A 65 -13.71 0.81 -5.68
C GLY A 65 -13.98 1.25 -4.25
N ALA A 66 -15.02 0.69 -3.64
CA ALA A 66 -15.26 0.80 -2.21
C ALA A 66 -15.93 -0.47 -1.70
N SER A 67 -15.57 -0.90 -0.50
CA SER A 67 -16.19 -2.03 0.19
C SER A 67 -16.48 -1.66 1.64
N LEU A 68 -17.57 -2.22 2.17
CA LEU A 68 -17.97 -2.10 3.57
C LEU A 68 -18.39 -3.49 4.06
N SER A 69 -17.59 -4.08 4.93
CA SER A 69 -17.85 -5.38 5.55
C SER A 69 -17.55 -5.34 7.04
N ALA A 70 -18.49 -5.77 7.89
CA ALA A 70 -18.29 -5.86 9.34
C ALA A 70 -17.71 -4.56 9.98
N LEU A 71 -18.20 -3.38 9.56
CA LEU A 71 -17.72 -2.05 9.97
C LEU A 71 -16.30 -1.67 9.48
N LYS A 72 -15.64 -2.55 8.72
CA LYS A 72 -14.43 -2.22 7.96
C LYS A 72 -14.83 -1.62 6.62
N PHE A 73 -14.37 -0.40 6.37
CA PHE A 73 -14.47 0.30 5.10
C PHE A 73 -13.11 0.27 4.42
N SER A 74 -13.08 -0.06 3.14
CA SER A 74 -11.93 0.16 2.27
C SER A 74 -12.41 0.80 0.98
N GLY A 75 -11.56 1.57 0.34
CA GLY A 75 -11.84 2.14 -0.97
C GLY A 75 -10.56 2.55 -1.65
N ASN A 76 -10.60 2.56 -2.96
CA ASN A 76 -9.49 2.88 -3.82
C ASN A 76 -9.97 3.70 -4.99
N TYR A 77 -9.07 4.49 -5.55
CA TYR A 77 -9.29 5.28 -6.75
C TYR A 77 -8.00 5.30 -7.54
N ASP A 78 -8.08 4.93 -8.81
CA ASP A 78 -6.95 4.92 -9.73
C ASP A 78 -7.40 5.64 -11.01
N ALA A 79 -6.65 6.63 -11.47
CA ALA A 79 -6.96 7.35 -12.69
C ALA A 79 -5.69 7.70 -13.44
N SER A 80 -5.75 7.62 -14.77
CA SER A 80 -4.63 7.88 -15.66
C SER A 80 -5.03 8.80 -16.79
N LEU A 81 -4.15 9.74 -17.08
CA LEU A 81 -4.23 10.62 -18.25
C LEU A 81 -3.26 10.09 -19.31
N HIS A 82 -3.76 9.84 -20.51
CA HIS A 82 -2.99 9.33 -21.65
C HIS A 82 -2.97 10.33 -22.81
N THR A 83 -1.96 10.22 -23.67
CA THR A 83 -1.97 10.87 -24.98
C THR A 83 -2.91 10.15 -25.95
N PRO A 84 -3.42 10.83 -27.00
CA PRO A 84 -4.27 10.22 -28.00
C PRO A 84 -3.64 8.97 -28.64
N SER A 85 -4.52 8.04 -29.05
CA SER A 85 -4.13 6.79 -29.72
C SER A 85 -3.91 6.95 -31.23
N ASP A 86 -4.19 8.14 -31.80
CA ASP A 86 -4.14 8.41 -33.26
C ASP A 86 -3.23 9.58 -33.68
N LEU A 87 -2.08 9.74 -33.03
CA LEU A 87 -1.20 10.86 -33.33
C LEU A 87 -0.64 10.82 -34.78
N PRO A 88 -0.26 11.97 -35.36
CA PRO A 88 0.45 12.01 -36.63
C PRO A 88 1.72 11.14 -36.59
N TRP A 89 2.12 10.56 -37.73
CA TRP A 89 3.25 9.61 -37.82
C TRP A 89 4.57 10.08 -37.15
N TRP A 90 4.85 11.38 -37.14
CA TRP A 90 6.04 11.97 -36.52
C TRP A 90 5.96 12.09 -34.98
N LEU A 91 4.78 11.81 -34.41
CA LEU A 91 4.48 11.68 -32.98
C LEU A 91 4.05 10.25 -32.59
N SER A 92 4.20 9.26 -33.45
CA SER A 92 3.84 7.86 -33.15
C SER A 92 4.52 7.32 -31.88
N TRP A 93 5.72 7.83 -31.55
CA TRP A 93 6.43 7.52 -30.31
C TRP A 93 5.69 7.95 -29.04
N ALA A 94 4.76 8.89 -29.16
CA ALA A 94 3.97 9.46 -28.07
C ALA A 94 2.54 8.93 -28.03
N GLU A 95 2.14 7.94 -28.83
CA GLU A 95 0.77 7.41 -28.83
C GLU A 95 0.47 6.58 -27.57
N ASN A 96 -0.73 6.78 -27.00
CA ASN A 96 -1.25 6.04 -25.82
C ASN A 96 -0.27 6.00 -24.62
N LYS A 97 0.49 7.06 -24.43
CA LYS A 97 1.45 7.20 -23.34
C LYS A 97 0.78 7.84 -22.13
N GLN A 98 0.94 7.23 -20.96
CA GLN A 98 0.46 7.79 -19.70
C GLN A 98 1.28 9.03 -19.35
N ILE A 99 0.65 10.20 -19.31
CA ILE A 99 1.30 11.49 -19.00
C ILE A 99 0.98 11.99 -17.59
N GLY A 100 0.01 11.39 -16.92
CA GLY A 100 -0.28 11.67 -15.53
C GLY A 100 -1.13 10.60 -14.89
N TYR A 101 -1.12 10.57 -13.56
CA TYR A 101 -1.91 9.63 -12.79
C TYR A 101 -2.30 10.19 -11.44
N VAL A 102 -3.36 9.64 -10.87
CA VAL A 102 -3.78 9.82 -9.50
C VAL A 102 -4.14 8.44 -8.96
N THR A 103 -3.62 8.11 -7.79
CA THR A 103 -4.02 6.95 -7.01
C THR A 103 -4.44 7.45 -5.63
N ALA A 104 -5.43 6.84 -5.01
CA ALA A 104 -5.81 7.10 -3.64
C ALA A 104 -6.40 5.87 -3.01
N ASP A 105 -6.05 5.63 -1.75
CA ASP A 105 -6.61 4.55 -0.94
C ASP A 105 -7.17 5.14 0.35
N VAL A 106 -8.29 4.59 0.80
CA VAL A 106 -8.92 4.94 2.07
C VAL A 106 -9.34 3.66 2.77
N ASN A 107 -9.10 3.59 4.06
CA ASN A 107 -9.69 2.58 4.92
C ASN A 107 -10.01 3.19 6.30
N ASN A 108 -10.31 2.35 7.28
CA ASN A 108 -10.59 2.83 8.64
C ASN A 108 -9.40 3.53 9.32
N GLU A 109 -8.18 3.23 8.87
CA GLU A 109 -6.94 3.64 9.53
C GLU A 109 -6.27 4.80 8.82
N TYR A 110 -6.43 4.94 7.51
CA TYR A 110 -5.80 6.01 6.77
C TYR A 110 -6.55 6.44 5.51
N PHE A 111 -6.16 7.59 5.01
CA PHE A 111 -6.43 8.09 3.67
C PHE A 111 -5.10 8.51 3.05
N ARG A 112 -4.66 7.82 1.99
CA ARG A 112 -3.44 8.17 1.24
C ARG A 112 -3.78 8.47 -0.21
N GLY A 113 -2.98 9.30 -0.84
CA GLY A 113 -3.09 9.58 -2.26
C GLY A 113 -1.77 9.99 -2.85
N GLN A 114 -1.56 9.64 -4.12
CA GLN A 114 -0.39 9.99 -4.90
C GLN A 114 -0.83 10.45 -6.27
N CYS A 115 -0.36 11.63 -6.68
CA CYS A 115 -0.50 12.09 -8.05
C CYS A 115 0.86 12.22 -8.69
N GLY A 116 0.93 12.04 -10.01
CA GLY A 116 2.17 12.20 -10.75
C GLY A 116 1.97 12.63 -12.18
N ILE A 117 3.06 13.15 -12.75
CA ILE A 117 3.20 13.54 -14.15
C ILE A 117 4.39 12.78 -14.73
N ILE A 118 4.23 12.27 -15.94
CA ILE A 118 5.26 11.54 -16.67
C ILE A 118 5.57 12.33 -17.95
N LEU A 119 6.82 12.74 -18.10
CA LEU A 119 7.32 13.37 -19.31
C LEU A 119 8.05 12.32 -20.15
N HIS A 120 7.40 11.88 -21.22
CA HIS A 120 8.02 11.02 -22.23
C HIS A 120 8.87 11.87 -23.18
N LEU A 121 10.17 11.68 -23.12
CA LEU A 121 11.13 12.18 -24.11
C LEU A 121 11.57 11.02 -25.00
N LEU A 122 12.14 11.32 -26.18
CA LEU A 122 12.48 10.32 -27.20
C LEU A 122 13.29 9.10 -26.69
N PHE A 123 14.07 9.28 -25.61
CA PHE A 123 14.90 8.23 -25.02
C PHE A 123 14.84 8.15 -23.48
N TRP A 124 13.98 8.95 -22.82
CA TRP A 124 13.99 9.10 -21.36
C TRP A 124 12.57 9.36 -20.85
N ASP A 125 12.25 8.77 -19.70
CA ASP A 125 11.05 9.12 -18.95
C ASP A 125 11.44 9.87 -17.69
N ILE A 126 10.87 11.05 -17.48
CA ILE A 126 11.05 11.82 -16.25
C ILE A 126 9.73 11.79 -15.49
N ARG A 127 9.78 11.33 -14.23
CA ARG A 127 8.60 11.21 -13.36
C ARG A 127 8.67 12.22 -12.23
N PHE A 128 7.57 12.93 -12.02
CA PHE A 128 7.36 13.77 -10.85
C PHE A 128 6.12 13.26 -10.14
N SER A 129 6.20 13.07 -8.83
CA SER A 129 5.08 12.62 -8.03
C SER A 129 5.03 13.34 -6.69
N LEU A 130 3.82 13.46 -6.17
CA LEU A 130 3.51 13.97 -4.86
C LEU A 130 2.56 12.98 -4.21
N ALA A 131 2.98 12.45 -3.06
CA ALA A 131 2.18 11.58 -2.22
C ALA A 131 1.82 12.29 -0.92
N PHE A 132 0.67 11.93 -0.35
CA PHE A 132 0.27 12.30 1.00
C PHE A 132 -0.38 11.10 1.70
N LYS A 133 -0.32 11.08 3.02
CA LYS A 133 -1.00 10.09 3.87
C LYS A 133 -1.56 10.79 5.10
N VAL A 134 -2.82 10.52 5.42
CA VAL A 134 -3.49 10.92 6.65
C VAL A 134 -3.84 9.66 7.40
N THR A 135 -3.24 9.42 8.56
CA THR A 135 -3.58 8.28 9.42
C THR A 135 -4.54 8.75 10.49
N PHE A 136 -5.64 8.05 10.73
CA PHE A 136 -6.66 8.35 11.73
C PHE A 136 -6.53 7.42 12.95
N GLY A 137 -7.21 7.77 14.05
CA GLY A 137 -7.35 6.86 15.19
C GLY A 137 -6.08 6.68 16.01
N ALA A 138 -5.09 7.56 15.84
CA ALA A 138 -3.90 7.55 16.67
C ALA A 138 -4.29 7.65 18.17
N PRO A 139 -3.67 6.83 19.05
CA PRO A 139 -4.05 6.76 20.47
C PRO A 139 -3.79 8.05 21.25
N SER A 140 -3.06 9.00 20.66
CA SER A 140 -2.71 10.29 21.25
C SER A 140 -2.90 11.44 20.26
N PHE A 141 -3.09 12.66 20.78
CA PHE A 141 -3.18 13.86 19.96
C PHE A 141 -1.87 14.15 19.18
N PRO A 142 -1.92 14.61 17.91
CA PRO A 142 -3.14 14.77 17.11
C PRO A 142 -3.72 13.40 16.73
N TRP A 143 -5.05 13.29 16.82
CA TRP A 143 -5.83 12.08 16.48
C TRP A 143 -5.79 11.74 14.98
N PHE A 144 -5.04 12.53 14.21
CA PHE A 144 -4.63 12.24 12.86
C PHE A 144 -3.17 12.66 12.63
N HIS A 145 -2.43 11.86 11.86
CA HIS A 145 -1.07 12.18 11.40
C HIS A 145 -1.09 12.45 9.92
N PHE A 146 -0.50 13.57 9.48
CA PHE A 146 -0.40 13.93 8.06
C PHE A 146 1.06 13.84 7.62
N ALA A 147 1.29 13.14 6.52
CA ALA A 147 2.59 13.04 5.88
C ALA A 147 2.49 13.43 4.40
N ILE A 148 3.57 13.96 3.84
CA ILE A 148 3.71 14.35 2.43
C ILE A 148 5.07 13.91 1.90
N GLY A 149 5.15 13.47 0.65
CA GLY A 149 6.37 12.89 0.10
C GLY A 149 6.40 12.88 -1.40
N THR A 150 7.52 12.42 -1.98
CA THR A 150 7.62 12.22 -3.43
C THR A 150 6.90 10.94 -3.89
N ASN A 151 6.79 9.94 -3.03
CA ASN A 151 6.02 8.72 -3.20
C ASN A 151 5.58 8.19 -1.82
N TYR A 152 4.89 7.06 -1.75
CA TYR A 152 4.46 6.47 -0.48
C TYR A 152 5.61 5.98 0.42
N GLU A 153 6.79 5.71 -0.14
CA GLU A 153 7.99 5.29 0.61
C GLU A 153 8.70 6.48 1.29
N ASN A 154 8.66 7.66 0.66
CA ASN A 154 9.41 8.85 1.07
C ASN A 154 8.47 9.92 1.65
N LEU A 155 7.64 9.53 2.62
CA LEU A 155 6.70 10.41 3.31
C LEU A 155 7.34 11.09 4.52
N PHE A 156 7.20 12.42 4.60
CA PHE A 156 7.61 13.25 5.72
C PHE A 156 6.39 13.68 6.52
N GLN A 157 6.34 13.34 7.81
CA GLN A 157 5.24 13.74 8.68
C GLN A 157 5.28 15.26 8.97
N LEU A 158 4.21 15.97 8.61
CA LEU A 158 4.12 17.43 8.76
C LEU A 158 3.69 17.89 10.15
N PHE A 159 2.94 17.06 10.88
CA PHE A 159 2.52 17.39 12.24
C PHE A 159 3.46 16.77 13.27
N LYS A 160 4.36 17.62 13.77
CA LYS A 160 5.20 17.37 14.93
C LYS A 160 4.33 17.34 16.20
N ARG A 161 4.30 16.21 16.94
CA ARG A 161 3.62 16.13 18.23
C ARG A 161 4.53 16.79 19.27
N TYR A 162 3.96 17.68 20.09
CA TYR A 162 4.66 18.34 21.18
C TYR A 162 3.97 18.05 22.51
N VAL A 163 4.76 17.78 23.55
CA VAL A 163 4.30 17.65 24.94
C VAL A 163 5.00 18.75 25.74
N GLY A 164 4.34 19.88 25.93
CA GLY A 164 5.03 21.10 26.40
C GLY A 164 5.92 21.67 25.29
N ASP A 165 7.19 21.91 25.60
CA ASP A 165 8.20 22.37 24.64
C ASP A 165 8.96 21.21 23.96
N ASP A 166 8.72 19.98 24.41
CA ASP A 166 9.39 18.77 23.92
C ASP A 166 8.71 18.25 22.67
N PHE A 167 9.50 17.85 21.68
CA PHE A 167 9.02 17.15 20.50
C PHE A 167 8.95 15.65 20.77
N VAL A 168 7.92 14.99 20.23
CA VAL A 168 7.71 13.55 20.33
C VAL A 168 7.42 12.97 18.95
N SER A 169 8.12 11.91 18.57
CA SER A 169 7.79 11.07 17.40
C SER A 169 7.62 9.62 17.82
N THR A 170 6.60 8.95 17.28
CA THR A 170 6.24 7.58 17.66
C THR A 170 6.52 6.63 16.50
N TYR A 171 7.15 5.50 16.78
CA TYR A 171 7.48 4.44 15.84
C TYR A 171 7.00 3.09 16.36
N ALA A 172 6.37 2.29 15.50
CA ALA A 172 6.01 0.93 15.84
C ALA A 172 7.23 0.01 15.68
N VAL A 173 7.43 -0.87 16.64
CA VAL A 173 8.41 -1.96 16.57
C VAL A 173 7.67 -3.29 16.66
N GLY A 174 7.86 -4.16 15.67
CA GLY A 174 7.17 -5.44 15.56
C GLY A 174 7.69 -6.51 16.51
N GLU A 175 6.92 -7.60 16.61
CA GLU A 175 7.34 -8.80 17.35
C GLU A 175 8.53 -9.47 16.63
N GLY A 176 9.50 -9.97 17.40
CA GLY A 176 10.67 -10.66 16.86
C GLY A 176 11.77 -9.74 16.30
N CYS A 177 11.65 -8.42 16.42
CA CYS A 177 12.73 -7.50 16.09
C CYS A 177 13.97 -7.78 16.94
N GLU A 178 15.09 -8.14 16.31
CA GLU A 178 16.34 -8.45 17.01
C GLU A 178 17.10 -7.17 17.39
N ARG A 179 16.96 -6.10 16.59
CA ARG A 179 17.64 -4.82 16.82
C ARG A 179 16.97 -3.65 16.11
N ALA A 180 16.76 -2.55 16.85
CA ALA A 180 16.30 -1.29 16.31
C ALA A 180 17.30 -0.15 16.60
N LEU A 181 17.48 0.76 15.65
CA LEU A 181 18.27 1.99 15.77
C LEU A 181 17.32 3.18 15.78
N PHE A 182 17.27 3.94 16.86
CA PHE A 182 16.47 5.16 16.96
C PHE A 182 17.37 6.37 16.75
N LEU A 183 17.15 7.12 15.67
CA LEU A 183 18.07 8.13 15.15
C LEU A 183 17.44 9.51 15.15
N VAL A 184 18.22 10.52 15.54
CA VAL A 184 17.95 11.94 15.35
C VAL A 184 19.01 12.52 14.42
N LYS A 185 18.58 13.24 13.38
CA LYS A 185 19.46 13.92 12.44
C LYS A 185 19.16 15.42 12.44
N SER A 186 20.16 16.24 12.71
CA SER A 186 20.07 17.69 12.62
C SER A 186 20.00 18.14 11.15
N GLU A 187 19.06 19.03 10.85
CA GLU A 187 18.99 19.74 9.56
C GLU A 187 19.88 20.99 9.59
N SER A 188 20.02 21.62 10.75
CA SER A 188 20.91 22.75 10.96
C SER A 188 21.36 22.86 12.42
N GLY A 189 22.67 23.09 12.62
CA GLY A 189 23.26 23.21 13.95
C GLY A 189 23.57 21.85 14.61
N PRO A 190 23.85 21.83 15.92
CA PRO A 190 24.18 20.61 16.64
C PRO A 190 22.97 19.66 16.72
N VAL A 191 23.25 18.36 16.79
CA VAL A 191 22.23 17.34 17.07
C VAL A 191 21.64 17.61 18.46
N PRO A 192 20.31 17.75 18.59
CA PRO A 192 19.72 17.95 19.90
C PRO A 192 19.81 16.67 20.74
N ASP A 193 19.88 16.84 22.05
CA ASP A 193 19.76 15.71 22.98
C ASP A 193 18.38 15.06 22.82
N PHE A 194 18.31 13.75 23.03
CA PHE A 194 17.05 13.02 22.98
C PHE A 194 17.09 11.75 23.83
N TYR A 195 15.92 11.24 24.17
CA TYR A 195 15.74 9.99 24.90
C TYR A 195 14.57 9.20 24.31
N LEU A 196 14.46 7.94 24.68
CA LEU A 196 13.39 7.05 24.25
C LEU A 196 12.40 6.80 25.39
N VAL A 197 11.15 6.56 25.04
CA VAL A 197 10.18 5.92 25.92
C VAL A 197 9.70 4.65 25.24
N ASP A 198 9.84 3.52 25.93
CA ASP A 198 9.47 2.22 25.39
C ASP A 198 7.94 1.97 25.47
N PRO A 199 7.42 0.87 24.90
CA PRO A 199 5.98 0.59 24.88
C PRO A 199 5.35 0.36 26.25
N ILE A 200 6.15 0.05 27.28
CA ILE A 200 5.65 -0.12 28.66
C ILE A 200 5.74 1.17 29.47
N GLY A 201 6.35 2.22 28.92
CA GLY A 201 6.43 3.56 29.48
C GLY A 201 7.74 3.87 30.20
N ASP A 202 8.76 3.01 30.09
CA ASP A 202 10.06 3.24 30.70
C ASP A 202 10.87 4.25 29.87
N THR A 203 11.50 5.19 30.56
CA THR A 203 12.36 6.21 29.95
C THR A 203 13.79 5.68 29.83
N LEU A 204 14.33 5.67 28.62
CA LEU A 204 15.64 5.13 28.28
C LEU A 204 16.51 6.23 27.65
N ASP A 205 17.69 6.45 28.25
CA ASP A 205 18.65 7.47 27.83
C ASP A 205 20.04 6.86 27.58
N GLN A 206 21.06 7.71 27.44
CA GLN A 206 22.46 7.31 27.22
C GLN A 206 23.07 6.48 28.35
N ASN A 207 22.45 6.47 29.55
CA ASN A 207 22.88 5.63 30.65
C ASN A 207 22.23 4.24 30.59
N SER A 208 21.06 4.14 29.97
CA SER A 208 20.28 2.90 29.85
C SER A 208 20.58 2.10 28.59
N LEU A 209 20.95 2.76 27.49
CA LEU A 209 21.13 2.15 26.18
C LEU A 209 22.46 2.52 25.54
N PRO A 210 23.04 1.63 24.69
CA PRO A 210 24.11 2.02 23.79
C PRO A 210 23.72 3.23 22.95
N TYR A 211 24.56 4.26 22.98
CA TYR A 211 24.37 5.53 22.27
C TYR A 211 25.61 5.87 21.45
N ALA A 212 25.41 6.41 20.25
CA ALA A 212 26.49 6.91 19.41
C ALA A 212 26.08 8.23 18.76
N ASP A 213 26.97 9.22 18.83
CA ASP A 213 26.82 10.51 18.17
C ASP A 213 27.91 10.75 17.11
N PHE A 214 27.52 11.41 16.04
CA PHE A 214 28.33 11.74 14.87
C PHE A 214 28.16 13.23 14.58
N PRO A 215 28.79 14.10 15.40
CA PRO A 215 28.53 15.53 15.36
C PRO A 215 29.02 16.21 14.07
N ALA A 216 30.00 15.64 13.35
CA ALA A 216 30.46 16.17 12.07
C ALA A 216 29.44 15.88 10.94
N GLU A 217 28.72 14.78 11.05
CA GLU A 217 27.70 14.31 10.12
C GLU A 217 26.29 14.76 10.51
N GLY A 218 26.13 15.27 11.73
CA GLY A 218 24.89 15.85 12.22
C GLY A 218 23.84 14.81 12.58
N TYR A 219 24.20 13.64 13.10
CA TYR A 219 23.23 12.68 13.63
C TYR A 219 23.71 11.97 14.89
N ALA A 220 22.76 11.41 15.64
CA ALA A 220 23.02 10.53 16.78
C ALA A 220 21.92 9.46 16.87
N PHE A 221 22.24 8.31 17.44
CA PHE A 221 21.28 7.21 17.57
C PHE A 221 21.47 6.37 18.84
N TYR A 222 20.37 5.77 19.30
CA TYR A 222 20.38 4.66 20.25
C TYR A 222 20.31 3.33 19.53
N ILE A 223 20.95 2.30 20.09
CA ILE A 223 20.81 0.90 19.66
C ILE A 223 20.01 0.16 20.72
N VAL A 224 18.91 -0.47 20.33
CA VAL A 224 18.08 -1.32 21.19
C VAL A 224 18.14 -2.74 20.66
N ASP A 225 18.73 -3.65 21.43
CA ASP A 225 18.70 -5.09 21.14
C ASP A 225 17.44 -5.73 21.72
N ASN A 226 16.76 -6.58 20.93
CA ASN A 226 15.49 -7.22 21.28
C ASN A 226 14.46 -6.25 21.85
N PRO A 227 14.12 -5.14 21.15
CA PRO A 227 13.15 -4.18 21.62
C PRO A 227 11.81 -4.83 21.95
N VAL A 228 11.17 -4.34 23.02
CA VAL A 228 9.79 -4.72 23.35
C VAL A 228 8.88 -4.34 22.17
N PRO A 229 8.02 -5.25 21.67
CA PRO A 229 7.10 -4.94 20.60
C PRO A 229 6.08 -3.88 21.04
N GLY A 230 5.78 -2.93 20.15
CA GLY A 230 4.81 -1.86 20.39
C GLY A 230 5.33 -0.49 19.98
N ASN A 231 4.68 0.55 20.51
CA ASN A 231 4.98 1.94 20.15
C ASN A 231 6.12 2.49 21.01
N TRP A 232 7.18 2.90 20.34
CA TRP A 232 8.33 3.58 20.92
C TRP A 232 8.27 5.06 20.59
N ASP A 233 8.48 5.91 21.60
CA ASP A 233 8.53 7.36 21.43
C ASP A 233 9.98 7.86 21.48
N ILE A 234 10.38 8.70 20.52
CA ILE A 234 11.58 9.52 20.56
C ILE A 234 11.19 10.89 21.11
N TYR A 235 11.77 11.27 22.26
CA TYR A 235 11.59 12.58 22.87
C TYR A 235 12.81 13.45 22.63
N VAL A 236 12.59 14.63 22.04
CA VAL A 236 13.62 15.67 21.86
C VAL A 236 13.23 16.88 22.70
N PRO A 237 13.87 17.08 23.87
CA PRO A 237 13.60 18.22 24.73
C PRO A 237 13.80 19.56 24.03
N ASP A 238 12.95 20.55 24.35
CA ASP A 238 12.97 21.88 23.70
C ASP A 238 12.89 21.80 22.15
N GLY A 239 12.37 20.70 21.61
CA GLY A 239 12.41 20.36 20.19
C GLY A 239 11.84 21.43 19.25
N ILE A 240 10.96 22.30 19.75
CA ILE A 240 10.44 23.45 18.97
C ILE A 240 11.54 24.42 18.51
N ARG A 241 12.70 24.42 19.18
CA ARG A 241 13.84 25.31 18.89
C ARG A 241 14.86 24.69 17.95
N HIS A 242 14.69 23.42 17.58
CA HIS A 242 15.65 22.65 16.79
C HIS A 242 15.07 22.30 15.42
N GLN A 243 15.93 22.27 14.40
CA GLN A 243 15.60 21.75 13.07
C GLN A 243 16.26 20.38 12.93
N PHE A 244 15.46 19.34 12.94
CA PHE A 244 15.90 17.96 12.93
C PHE A 244 14.80 17.05 12.41
N GLU A 245 15.22 15.84 12.05
CA GLU A 245 14.41 14.71 11.65
C GLU A 245 14.68 13.54 12.59
N THR A 246 13.67 12.69 12.79
CA THR A 246 13.80 11.44 13.53
C THR A 246 13.52 10.27 12.60
N PHE A 247 14.22 9.15 12.80
CA PHE A 247 14.04 7.92 12.03
C PHE A 247 14.29 6.71 12.90
N VAL A 248 13.70 5.58 12.55
CA VAL A 248 14.08 4.27 13.10
C VAL A 248 14.62 3.41 11.96
N LYS A 249 15.80 2.83 12.14
CA LYS A 249 16.47 1.93 11.20
C LYS A 249 16.58 0.56 11.87
N GLY A 250 15.99 -0.47 11.30
CA GLY A 250 15.94 -1.81 11.90
C GLY A 250 14.55 -2.38 12.26
N PRO A 251 13.40 -1.79 11.90
CA PRO A 251 12.21 -2.61 11.75
C PRO A 251 12.32 -3.23 10.36
N ASN A 252 13.01 -4.37 10.23
CA ASN A 252 12.56 -5.32 9.23
C ASN A 252 11.76 -6.38 9.98
N ILE A 253 10.45 -6.44 9.71
CA ILE A 253 9.55 -7.40 10.33
C ILE A 253 9.27 -8.47 9.29
N ARG A 254 9.71 -9.69 9.60
CA ARG A 254 9.55 -10.82 8.69
C ARG A 254 8.12 -10.89 8.17
N PRO A 255 7.93 -11.01 6.85
CA PRO A 255 6.61 -11.10 6.27
C PRO A 255 5.89 -12.36 6.74
N THR A 256 4.56 -12.28 6.77
CA THR A 256 3.70 -13.42 7.09
C THR A 256 2.91 -13.86 5.86
N ILE A 257 2.66 -15.17 5.75
CA ILE A 257 1.81 -15.71 4.68
C ILE A 257 0.98 -16.89 5.21
N HIS A 258 -0.29 -16.91 4.85
CA HIS A 258 -1.26 -17.93 5.22
C HIS A 258 -2.07 -18.36 4.00
N ILE A 259 -1.93 -19.61 3.59
CA ILE A 259 -2.71 -20.18 2.50
C ILE A 259 -4.12 -20.53 3.01
N ILE A 260 -5.13 -19.92 2.41
CA ILE A 260 -6.56 -20.12 2.74
C ILE A 260 -7.13 -21.30 1.97
N SER A 261 -6.72 -21.47 0.71
CA SER A 261 -7.26 -22.49 -0.19
C SER A 261 -6.19 -23.07 -1.11
N PRO A 262 -6.37 -24.32 -1.56
CA PRO A 262 -7.33 -24.51 -2.64
C PRO A 262 -8.72 -24.95 -2.19
N ALA A 263 -9.75 -24.45 -2.88
CA ALA A 263 -11.17 -24.75 -2.61
C ALA A 263 -11.82 -25.70 -3.64
N ILE A 264 -11.14 -26.09 -4.74
CA ILE A 264 -11.77 -26.84 -5.84
C ILE A 264 -10.87 -28.00 -6.32
N LYS A 265 -11.50 -29.06 -6.84
CA LYS A 265 -10.90 -30.20 -7.56
C LYS A 265 -11.24 -30.08 -9.06
N GLY A 266 -10.25 -29.90 -9.93
CA GLY A 266 -10.43 -29.88 -11.38
C GLY A 266 -9.12 -29.58 -12.14
N ASP A 267 -9.24 -29.32 -13.45
CA ASP A 267 -8.10 -28.96 -14.32
C ASP A 267 -7.58 -27.53 -14.04
N GLU A 268 -8.36 -26.71 -13.33
CA GLU A 268 -7.95 -25.40 -12.81
C GLU A 268 -8.25 -25.34 -11.32
N ASN A 269 -7.24 -24.99 -10.51
CA ASN A 269 -7.36 -24.87 -9.07
C ASN A 269 -7.07 -23.43 -8.63
N LEU A 270 -7.96 -22.85 -7.85
CA LEU A 270 -7.75 -21.53 -7.26
C LEU A 270 -6.93 -21.68 -5.97
N ILE A 271 -5.81 -20.99 -5.87
CA ILE A 271 -5.02 -20.82 -4.65
C ILE A 271 -5.34 -19.44 -4.10
N ALA A 272 -5.69 -19.35 -2.82
CA ALA A 272 -5.98 -18.08 -2.16
C ALA A 272 -5.14 -17.95 -0.89
N TRP A 273 -4.68 -16.75 -0.57
CA TRP A 273 -3.81 -16.49 0.57
C TRP A 273 -4.08 -15.13 1.20
N GLU A 274 -3.63 -14.98 2.44
CA GLU A 274 -3.40 -13.71 3.11
C GLU A 274 -1.90 -13.58 3.34
N ALA A 275 -1.33 -12.44 2.99
CA ALA A 275 0.05 -12.09 3.32
C ALA A 275 0.06 -10.68 3.92
N ASP A 276 1.04 -10.42 4.77
CA ASP A 276 1.22 -9.11 5.44
C ASP A 276 2.72 -8.89 5.67
N ASP A 277 3.22 -7.78 5.15
CA ASP A 277 4.52 -7.20 5.47
C ASP A 277 4.31 -5.72 5.81
N ILE A 278 4.63 -5.35 7.05
CA ILE A 278 4.27 -4.03 7.58
C ILE A 278 5.26 -2.94 7.16
N ASP A 279 6.45 -3.32 6.70
CA ASP A 279 7.52 -2.37 6.42
C ASP A 279 8.12 -2.49 5.00
N ASP A 280 7.92 -3.60 4.30
CA ASP A 280 8.43 -3.85 2.96
C ASP A 280 7.36 -4.41 1.99
N ASP A 281 7.64 -4.39 0.67
CA ASP A 281 6.80 -5.03 -0.36
C ASP A 281 7.38 -6.39 -0.73
N ALA A 282 7.02 -7.40 0.06
CA ALA A 282 7.55 -8.76 -0.04
C ALA A 282 7.13 -9.49 -1.32
N GLU A 283 7.94 -10.47 -1.72
CA GLU A 283 7.72 -11.28 -2.92
C GLU A 283 7.18 -12.67 -2.59
N ILE A 284 6.04 -13.03 -3.18
CA ILE A 284 5.36 -14.29 -2.93
C ILE A 284 5.56 -15.26 -4.09
N TYR A 285 5.95 -16.49 -3.75
CA TYR A 285 6.15 -17.61 -4.64
C TYR A 285 5.29 -18.80 -4.19
N PHE A 286 4.58 -19.44 -5.12
CA PHE A 286 3.78 -20.63 -4.86
C PHE A 286 4.43 -21.85 -5.48
N PHE A 287 4.35 -22.96 -4.75
CA PHE A 287 4.91 -24.25 -5.16
C PHE A 287 3.91 -25.36 -4.88
N TYR A 288 3.99 -26.44 -5.67
CA TYR A 288 3.30 -27.69 -5.41
C TYR A 288 4.29 -28.84 -5.25
N ASP A 289 3.95 -29.79 -4.41
CA ASP A 289 4.80 -30.93 -4.07
C ASP A 289 3.99 -32.24 -4.07
N THR A 290 4.67 -33.35 -4.34
CA THR A 290 4.11 -34.71 -4.26
C THR A 290 4.12 -35.28 -2.84
N ASP A 291 4.85 -34.64 -1.92
CA ASP A 291 4.81 -34.96 -0.50
C ASP A 291 4.77 -33.70 0.39
N ASN A 292 4.67 -33.87 1.71
CA ASN A 292 4.52 -32.76 2.67
C ASN A 292 5.80 -32.50 3.49
N ASN A 293 6.97 -32.69 2.89
CA ASN A 293 8.26 -32.51 3.52
C ASN A 293 9.19 -31.70 2.60
N GLY A 294 10.31 -31.21 3.13
CA GLY A 294 11.42 -30.70 2.32
C GLY A 294 11.24 -29.30 1.71
N PHE A 295 10.01 -28.90 1.37
CA PHE A 295 9.72 -27.68 0.61
C PHE A 295 10.54 -27.60 -0.70
N ASP A 296 10.65 -28.73 -1.40
CA ASP A 296 11.39 -28.91 -2.65
C ASP A 296 10.47 -29.08 -3.88
N GLY A 297 9.29 -28.48 -3.79
CA GLY A 297 8.24 -28.50 -4.80
C GLY A 297 8.57 -27.73 -6.08
N ILE A 298 7.68 -27.88 -7.05
CA ILE A 298 7.77 -27.26 -8.37
C ILE A 298 6.97 -25.94 -8.34
N PRO A 299 7.52 -24.84 -8.90
CA PRO A 299 6.84 -23.55 -8.89
C PRO A 299 5.52 -23.59 -9.68
N VAL A 300 4.48 -23.01 -9.09
CA VAL A 300 3.16 -22.79 -9.72
C VAL A 300 3.19 -21.52 -10.58
N ASN A 301 3.86 -20.47 -10.11
CA ASN A 301 4.06 -19.21 -10.82
C ASN A 301 5.54 -19.00 -11.17
N VAL A 302 5.79 -18.39 -12.34
CA VAL A 302 7.14 -18.09 -12.83
C VAL A 302 7.64 -16.71 -12.37
N GLN A 303 6.71 -15.82 -11.99
CA GLN A 303 6.99 -14.47 -11.50
C GLN A 303 6.46 -14.32 -10.09
N SER A 304 7.21 -13.67 -9.21
CA SER A 304 6.74 -13.32 -7.86
C SER A 304 5.50 -12.44 -7.93
N ILE A 305 4.64 -12.62 -6.91
CA ILE A 305 3.49 -11.76 -6.68
C ILE A 305 3.85 -10.83 -5.52
N ARG A 306 3.66 -9.53 -5.71
CA ARG A 306 3.89 -8.55 -4.64
C ARG A 306 2.86 -8.74 -3.53
N GLU A 307 3.29 -8.77 -2.28
CA GLU A 307 2.42 -8.92 -1.10
C GLU A 307 1.39 -7.78 -1.07
N ASP A 308 1.82 -6.56 -1.35
CA ASP A 308 1.00 -5.36 -1.37
C ASP A 308 0.14 -5.24 -2.67
N SER A 309 0.15 -6.28 -3.51
CA SER A 309 -0.69 -6.32 -4.70
C SER A 309 -2.14 -6.67 -4.35
N ARG A 310 -3.10 -6.18 -5.15
CA ARG A 310 -4.53 -6.54 -5.01
C ARG A 310 -4.84 -7.99 -5.43
N ILE A 311 -3.82 -8.83 -5.58
CA ILE A 311 -3.94 -10.21 -6.03
C ILE A 311 -3.85 -11.09 -4.78
N GLU A 312 -4.99 -11.52 -4.27
CA GLU A 312 -5.09 -12.45 -3.13
C GLU A 312 -5.39 -13.90 -3.57
N GLN A 313 -5.41 -14.11 -4.90
CA GLN A 313 -5.72 -15.40 -5.50
C GLN A 313 -5.01 -15.60 -6.84
N LEU A 314 -4.66 -16.85 -7.12
CA LEU A 314 -3.99 -17.30 -8.34
C LEU A 314 -4.73 -18.54 -8.87
N THR A 315 -5.01 -18.55 -10.17
CA THR A 315 -5.49 -19.76 -10.85
C THR A 315 -4.28 -20.59 -11.29
N TRP A 316 -4.17 -21.79 -10.74
CA TRP A 316 -3.20 -22.80 -11.14
C TRP A 316 -3.80 -23.71 -12.22
N ASP A 317 -3.24 -23.65 -13.42
CA ASP A 317 -3.52 -24.59 -14.51
C ASP A 317 -2.85 -25.93 -14.22
N CYS A 318 -3.67 -26.96 -14.04
CA CYS A 318 -3.25 -28.33 -13.73
C CYS A 318 -3.34 -29.26 -14.95
N SER A 319 -3.54 -28.73 -16.16
CA SER A 319 -3.69 -29.55 -17.37
C SER A 319 -2.47 -30.42 -17.70
N ASP A 320 -1.27 -29.96 -17.30
CA ASP A 320 0.00 -30.69 -17.45
C ASP A 320 0.42 -31.47 -16.19
N VAL A 321 -0.44 -31.54 -15.17
CA VAL A 321 -0.17 -32.22 -13.90
C VAL A 321 -0.90 -33.56 -13.87
N GLU A 322 -0.20 -34.65 -13.56
CA GLU A 322 -0.83 -35.97 -13.49
C GLU A 322 -1.90 -36.02 -12.36
N PRO A 323 -2.99 -36.78 -12.50
CA PRO A 323 -3.97 -36.92 -11.43
C PRO A 323 -3.35 -37.54 -10.16
N GLY A 324 -3.39 -36.82 -9.03
CA GLY A 324 -2.78 -37.25 -7.77
C GLY A 324 -3.15 -36.38 -6.57
N GLU A 325 -2.58 -36.70 -5.41
CA GLU A 325 -2.59 -35.83 -4.24
C GLU A 325 -1.33 -34.97 -4.25
N TYR A 326 -1.50 -33.66 -4.06
CA TYR A 326 -0.41 -32.68 -4.06
C TYR A 326 -0.55 -31.74 -2.87
N TYR A 327 0.58 -31.20 -2.42
CA TYR A 327 0.68 -30.26 -1.32
C TYR A 327 1.09 -28.90 -1.88
N ILE A 328 0.35 -27.85 -1.54
CA ILE A 328 0.66 -26.49 -1.98
C ILE A 328 1.26 -25.74 -0.80
N TYR A 329 2.36 -25.04 -1.05
CA TYR A 329 2.95 -24.13 -0.08
C TYR A 329 3.38 -22.83 -0.78
N ALA A 330 3.65 -21.82 0.04
CA ALA A 330 4.09 -20.52 -0.42
C ALA A 330 5.37 -20.13 0.34
N VAL A 331 6.24 -19.42 -0.37
CA VAL A 331 7.41 -18.76 0.19
C VAL A 331 7.19 -17.27 0.00
N ILE A 332 7.31 -16.52 1.09
CA ILE A 332 7.30 -15.07 1.07
C ILE A 332 8.72 -14.59 1.37
N GLU A 333 9.32 -13.91 0.40
CA GLU A 333 10.68 -13.39 0.46
C GLU A 333 10.64 -11.90 0.78
N ASP A 334 11.22 -11.59 1.91
CA ASP A 334 11.44 -10.26 2.44
C ASP A 334 12.50 -9.51 1.62
N SER A 335 12.33 -8.19 1.44
CA SER A 335 13.14 -7.42 0.51
C SER A 335 14.39 -6.78 1.12
N LEU A 336 14.60 -6.81 2.45
CA LEU A 336 15.93 -6.60 3.07
C LEU A 336 16.03 -6.90 4.57
#